data_AF-A0A1I3M618-F1
#
_entry.id   AF-A0A1I3M618-F1
#
_cell.length_a   1.000
_cell.length_b   1.000
_cell.length_c   1.000
_cell.angle_alpha   90.00
_cell.angle_beta   90.00
_cell.angle_gamma   90.00
#
_symmetry.space_group_name_H-M   'P 1'
#
loop_
_entity.id
_entity.type
_entity.pdbx_description
1 polymer ?
#
loop_
_entity_poly.entity_id
_entity_poly.type
_entity_poly.pdbx_seq_one_letter_code
_entity_poly.pdbx_strand_id
1 'polypeptide(L)'
;MDDETAYQPGNPLLAASGLAFILTGCSGGGKSTLLRELARRGHLVRPEAGRQIVREQLHIGGNGLPWTDAQRFVDLAASGTFHLYNATMVADGPVFFDRGLVDLTSFLEMQGFAVPDELKWAVQAYRYARRVFVLPPWRAIYCDDGERGKSFEDACREYDALIEGYRRLGHELIEVAHGTVAMRADFVLANSSPSPGPLA
;
A
#
# COMPACT_ATOMS: atom_id res chain seq x y z
N MET A 1 -3.17 -18.33 24.52
CA MET A 1 -2.75 -19.28 23.48
C MET A 1 -3.48 -18.81 22.25
N ASP A 2 -2.76 -18.22 21.29
CA ASP A 2 -3.38 -17.81 20.04
C ASP A 2 -3.93 -19.06 19.37
N ASP A 3 -5.19 -19.00 18.95
CA ASP A 3 -5.83 -20.10 18.26
C ASP A 3 -5.22 -20.19 16.85
N GLU A 4 -4.27 -21.11 16.65
CA GLU A 4 -3.63 -21.35 15.35
C GLU A 4 -4.64 -21.67 14.26
N THR A 5 -5.85 -22.15 14.61
CA THR A 5 -6.92 -22.45 13.65
C THR A 5 -7.69 -21.20 13.18
N ALA A 6 -7.53 -20.07 13.87
CA ALA A 6 -8.15 -18.79 13.49
C ALA A 6 -7.41 -18.08 12.34
N TYR A 7 -6.17 -18.47 12.02
CA TYR A 7 -5.42 -17.88 10.91
C TYR A 7 -5.92 -18.39 9.56
N GLN A 8 -6.49 -17.49 8.77
CA GLN A 8 -6.95 -17.78 7.41
C GLN A 8 -6.22 -16.88 6.40
N PRO A 9 -5.37 -17.44 5.51
CA PRO A 9 -4.71 -16.68 4.46
C PRO A 9 -5.71 -15.93 3.59
N GLY A 10 -5.43 -14.67 3.30
CA GLY A 10 -6.31 -13.81 2.51
C GLY A 10 -7.52 -13.27 3.28
N ASN A 11 -7.61 -13.54 4.60
CA ASN A 11 -8.58 -12.97 5.53
C ASN A 11 -9.99 -12.80 4.92
N PRO A 12 -10.76 -13.88 4.77
CA PRO A 12 -12.02 -13.87 4.03
C PRO A 12 -13.04 -12.85 4.56
N LEU A 13 -13.05 -12.59 5.87
CA LEU A 13 -13.92 -11.60 6.49
C LEU A 13 -13.55 -10.18 6.04
N LEU A 14 -12.25 -9.84 6.08
CA LEU A 14 -11.78 -8.55 5.60
C LEU A 14 -12.03 -8.37 4.10
N ALA A 15 -11.71 -9.39 3.30
CA ALA A 15 -11.95 -9.36 1.86
C ALA A 15 -13.44 -9.17 1.53
N ALA A 16 -14.35 -9.86 2.23
CA ALA A 16 -15.78 -9.75 2.03
C ALA A 16 -16.38 -8.43 2.51
N SER A 17 -15.73 -7.75 3.47
CA SER A 17 -16.23 -6.48 4.02
C SER A 17 -16.23 -5.33 3.01
N GLY A 18 -15.32 -5.35 2.03
CA GLY A 18 -15.09 -4.22 1.13
C GLY A 18 -14.54 -2.96 1.83
N LEU A 19 -14.02 -3.10 3.06
CA LEU A 19 -13.55 -1.99 3.90
C LEU A 19 -12.02 -1.84 3.95
N ALA A 20 -11.26 -2.68 3.24
CA ALA A 20 -9.79 -2.61 3.17
C ALA A 20 -9.35 -1.69 2.03
N PHE A 21 -9.09 -0.41 2.31
CA PHE A 21 -8.70 0.58 1.31
C PHE A 21 -7.18 0.77 1.25
N ILE A 22 -6.63 0.82 0.03
CA ILE A 22 -5.23 1.21 -0.17
C ILE A 22 -5.13 2.73 -0.28
N LEU A 23 -4.13 3.30 0.40
CA LEU A 23 -3.54 4.58 0.05
C LEU A 23 -2.16 4.31 -0.56
N THR A 24 -2.02 4.62 -1.85
CA THR A 24 -0.75 4.51 -2.59
C THR A 24 -0.32 5.87 -3.14
N GLY A 25 0.90 5.95 -3.65
CA GLY A 25 1.50 7.16 -4.22
C GLY A 25 3.01 7.17 -4.03
N CYS A 26 3.66 8.13 -4.69
CA CYS A 26 5.10 8.29 -4.61
C CYS A 26 5.57 8.82 -3.25
N SER A 27 6.88 8.74 -3.00
CA SER A 27 7.48 9.44 -1.86
C SER A 27 7.25 10.94 -1.96
N GLY A 28 7.07 11.63 -0.83
CA GLY A 28 6.85 13.08 -0.80
C GLY A 28 5.41 13.55 -1.08
N GLY A 29 4.44 12.69 -1.39
CA GLY A 29 3.02 13.06 -1.58
C GLY A 29 2.23 13.36 -0.28
N GLY A 30 2.91 13.40 0.87
CA GLY A 30 2.29 13.61 2.19
C GLY A 30 1.47 12.42 2.71
N LYS A 31 1.61 11.23 2.12
CA LYS A 31 0.89 10.00 2.46
C LYS A 31 0.97 9.65 3.95
N SER A 32 2.17 9.63 4.52
CA SER A 32 2.38 9.29 5.93
C SER A 32 1.73 10.31 6.87
N THR A 33 1.62 11.58 6.47
CA THR A 33 0.91 12.60 7.27
C THR A 33 -0.60 12.40 7.21
N LEU A 34 -1.14 12.08 6.03
CA LEU A 34 -2.55 11.75 5.86
C LEU A 34 -2.95 10.50 6.64
N LEU A 35 -2.16 9.43 6.56
CA LEU A 35 -2.39 8.19 7.30
C LEU A 35 -2.35 8.41 8.82
N ARG A 36 -1.41 9.23 9.32
CA ARG A 36 -1.38 9.62 10.74
C ARG A 36 -2.64 10.36 11.17
N GLU A 37 -3.18 11.23 10.31
CA GLU A 37 -4.44 11.92 10.61
C GLU A 37 -5.63 10.97 10.64
N LEU A 38 -5.71 10.02 9.69
CA LEU A 38 -6.77 8.99 9.70
C LEU A 38 -6.70 8.14 10.98
N ALA A 39 -5.49 7.73 11.40
CA ALA A 39 -5.28 7.03 12.66
C ALA A 39 -5.68 7.88 13.88
N ARG A 40 -5.32 9.16 13.90
CA ARG A 40 -5.71 10.11 14.97
C ARG A 40 -7.23 10.25 15.10
N ARG A 41 -7.96 10.08 13.99
CA ARG A 41 -9.43 10.09 13.93
C ARG A 41 -10.09 8.75 14.32
N GLY A 42 -9.30 7.76 14.71
CA GLY A 42 -9.79 6.47 15.21
C GLY A 42 -9.91 5.37 14.15
N HIS A 43 -9.41 5.59 12.93
CA HIS A 43 -9.41 4.55 11.89
C HIS A 43 -8.18 3.65 12.00
N LEU A 44 -8.35 2.37 11.69
CA LEU A 44 -7.22 1.44 11.65
C LEU A 44 -6.34 1.73 10.44
N VAL A 45 -5.04 1.86 10.70
CA VAL A 45 -4.02 2.06 9.65
C VAL A 45 -2.98 0.95 9.74
N ARG A 46 -2.73 0.29 8.61
CA ARG A 46 -1.64 -0.69 8.44
C ARG A 46 -0.47 -0.05 7.71
N PRO A 47 0.75 -0.03 8.29
CA PRO A 47 1.91 0.60 7.66
C PRO A 47 2.45 -0.23 6.49
N GLU A 48 3.31 0.37 5.67
CA GLU A 48 3.96 -0.33 4.56
C GLU A 48 5.02 -1.32 5.10
N ALA A 49 4.95 -2.59 4.69
CA ALA A 49 5.93 -3.60 5.10
C ALA A 49 7.35 -3.26 4.60
N GLY A 50 7.47 -2.67 3.40
CA GLY A 50 8.78 -2.37 2.79
C GLY A 50 9.68 -1.47 3.64
N ARG A 51 9.12 -0.50 4.39
CA ARG A 51 9.90 0.37 5.27
C ARG A 51 10.41 -0.39 6.50
N GLN A 52 9.59 -1.29 7.04
CA GLN A 52 10.01 -2.19 8.11
C GLN A 52 11.15 -3.10 7.63
N ILE A 53 11.00 -3.74 6.46
CA ILE A 53 12.04 -4.60 5.88
C ILE A 53 13.36 -3.84 5.67
N VAL A 54 13.34 -2.61 5.14
CA VAL A 54 14.56 -1.81 5.00
C VAL A 54 15.28 -1.62 6.33
N ARG A 55 14.55 -1.27 7.40
CA ARG A 55 15.14 -1.06 8.73
C ARG A 55 15.72 -2.35 9.30
N GLU A 56 15.01 -3.46 9.16
CA GLU A 56 15.45 -4.77 9.64
C GLU A 56 16.70 -5.24 8.88
N GLN A 57 16.71 -5.14 7.54
CA GLN A 57 17.85 -5.56 6.72
C GLN A 57 19.09 -4.70 6.97
N LEU A 58 18.95 -3.39 7.14
CA LEU A 58 20.07 -2.53 7.56
C LEU A 58 20.60 -2.92 8.95
N HIS A 59 19.71 -3.21 9.90
CA HIS A 59 20.10 -3.58 11.26
C HIS A 59 20.89 -4.89 11.31
N ILE A 60 20.51 -5.89 10.51
CA ILE A 60 21.16 -7.21 10.49
C ILE A 60 22.29 -7.31 9.46
N GLY A 61 22.60 -6.25 8.72
CA GLY A 61 23.58 -6.28 7.62
C GLY A 61 23.15 -7.17 6.44
N GLY A 62 21.85 -7.34 6.24
CA GLY A 62 21.25 -8.13 5.17
C GLY A 62 21.26 -7.40 3.83
N ASN A 63 21.07 -8.14 2.73
CA ASN A 63 21.05 -7.59 1.38
C ASN A 63 19.65 -7.43 0.77
N GLY A 64 18.57 -7.74 1.52
CA GLY A 64 17.18 -7.62 1.08
C GLY A 64 16.68 -6.16 1.00
N LEU A 65 17.47 -5.28 0.37
CA LEU A 65 17.20 -3.85 0.23
C LEU A 65 16.77 -3.56 -1.20
N PRO A 66 15.88 -2.58 -1.44
CA PRO A 66 15.36 -2.31 -2.77
C PRO A 66 16.42 -1.86 -3.79
N TRP A 67 17.56 -1.35 -3.32
CA TRP A 67 18.71 -0.94 -4.14
C TRP A 67 19.85 -1.96 -4.20
N THR A 68 19.79 -3.04 -3.40
CA THR A 68 20.82 -4.08 -3.36
C THR A 68 20.35 -5.37 -3.99
N ASP A 69 19.14 -5.82 -3.65
CA ASP A 69 18.50 -7.02 -4.19
C ASP A 69 16.98 -6.80 -4.20
N ALA A 70 16.49 -6.28 -5.33
CA ALA A 70 15.09 -5.88 -5.48
C ALA A 70 14.12 -7.06 -5.39
N GLN A 71 14.50 -8.23 -5.90
CA GLN A 71 13.65 -9.43 -5.83
C GLN A 71 13.55 -9.93 -4.39
N ARG A 72 14.69 -10.07 -3.69
CA ARG A 72 14.68 -10.46 -2.27
C ARG A 72 13.93 -9.47 -1.39
N PHE A 73 14.09 -8.16 -1.65
CA PHE A 73 13.32 -7.13 -0.96
C PHE A 73 11.81 -7.35 -1.13
N VAL A 74 11.35 -7.63 -2.36
CA VAL A 74 9.93 -7.86 -2.65
C VAL A 74 9.42 -9.13 -1.99
N ASP A 75 10.18 -10.22 -1.96
CA ASP A 75 9.77 -11.45 -1.28
C ASP A 75 9.55 -11.21 0.23
N LEU A 76 10.49 -10.50 0.87
CA LEU A 76 10.38 -10.13 2.29
C LEU A 76 9.19 -9.18 2.54
N ALA A 77 9.04 -8.16 1.70
CA ALA A 77 7.96 -7.19 1.83
C ALA A 77 6.58 -7.81 1.55
N ALA A 78 6.48 -8.78 0.63
CA ALA A 78 5.26 -9.52 0.37
C ALA A 78 4.86 -10.36 1.60
N SER A 79 5.82 -11.06 2.20
CA SER A 79 5.59 -11.81 3.45
C SER A 79 5.05 -10.92 4.57
N GLY A 80 5.67 -9.76 4.80
CA GLY A 80 5.19 -8.78 5.78
C GLY A 80 3.80 -8.22 5.43
N THR A 81 3.53 -8.01 4.14
CA THR A 81 2.21 -7.55 3.66
C THR A 81 1.12 -8.60 3.91
N PHE A 82 1.40 -9.89 3.68
CA PHE A 82 0.48 -10.98 4.00
C PHE A 82 0.17 -11.01 5.49
N HIS A 83 1.20 -10.88 6.33
CA HIS A 83 1.02 -10.86 7.77
C HIS A 83 0.12 -9.69 8.21
N LEU A 84 0.40 -8.47 7.76
CA LEU A 84 -0.41 -7.29 8.11
C LEU A 84 -1.87 -7.43 7.67
N TYR A 85 -2.09 -7.99 6.48
CA TYR A 85 -3.44 -8.21 5.95
C TYR A 85 -4.18 -9.29 6.75
N ASN A 86 -3.54 -10.44 7.00
CA ASN A 86 -4.15 -11.55 7.73
C ASN A 86 -4.39 -11.24 9.21
N ALA A 87 -3.54 -10.43 9.83
CA ALA A 87 -3.70 -9.97 11.22
C ALA A 87 -4.71 -8.81 11.38
N THR A 88 -5.37 -8.39 10.29
CA THR A 88 -6.34 -7.29 10.35
C THR A 88 -7.71 -7.78 10.75
N MET A 89 -8.16 -7.35 11.94
CA MET A 89 -9.53 -7.58 12.37
C MET A 89 -10.47 -6.64 11.64
N VAL A 90 -11.62 -7.18 11.21
CA VAL A 90 -12.71 -6.36 10.69
C VAL A 90 -13.34 -5.60 11.84
N ALA A 91 -13.46 -4.28 11.68
CA ALA A 91 -14.17 -3.40 12.59
C ALA A 91 -15.31 -2.70 11.82
N ASP A 92 -16.13 -1.91 12.52
CA ASP A 92 -17.29 -1.20 11.93
C ASP A 92 -16.92 -0.03 10.99
N GLY A 93 -15.66 0.06 10.53
CA GLY A 93 -15.16 1.18 9.74
C GLY A 93 -14.04 0.80 8.78
N PRO A 94 -13.65 1.72 7.89
CA PRO A 94 -12.62 1.47 6.90
C PRO A 94 -11.25 1.22 7.56
N VAL A 95 -10.51 0.29 6.97
CA VAL A 95 -9.10 0.02 7.29
C VAL A 95 -8.25 0.56 6.14
N PHE A 96 -7.24 1.35 6.48
CA PHE A 96 -6.36 2.00 5.51
C PHE A 96 -5.00 1.34 5.50
N PHE A 97 -4.61 0.82 4.35
CA PHE A 97 -3.31 0.20 4.12
C PHE A 97 -2.40 1.19 3.42
N ASP A 98 -1.23 1.41 4.01
CA ASP A 98 -0.13 2.13 3.39
C ASP A 98 0.55 1.21 2.38
N ARG A 99 0.16 1.32 1.10
CA ARG A 99 0.53 0.43 -0.01
C ARG A 99 0.01 -1.01 0.11
N GLY A 100 -0.05 -1.70 -1.02
CA GLY A 100 -0.48 -3.11 -1.12
C GLY A 100 0.47 -3.96 -1.98
N LEU A 101 0.04 -5.19 -2.28
CA LEU A 101 0.82 -6.11 -3.13
C LEU A 101 1.01 -5.59 -4.55
N VAL A 102 0.06 -4.78 -5.06
CA VAL A 102 0.17 -4.14 -6.38
C VAL A 102 1.32 -3.14 -6.41
N ASP A 103 1.64 -2.47 -5.31
CA ASP A 103 2.83 -1.62 -5.23
C ASP A 103 4.12 -2.43 -5.42
N LEU A 104 4.18 -3.65 -4.88
CA LEU A 104 5.34 -4.54 -5.01
C LEU A 104 5.52 -5.07 -6.42
N THR A 105 4.43 -5.47 -7.09
CA THR A 105 4.49 -5.91 -8.49
C THR A 105 4.88 -4.75 -9.41
N SER A 106 4.28 -3.58 -9.20
CA SER A 106 4.63 -2.36 -9.96
C SER A 106 6.09 -1.96 -9.75
N PHE A 107 6.62 -2.12 -8.52
CA PHE A 107 8.03 -1.88 -8.24
C PHE A 107 8.95 -2.83 -9.03
N LEU A 108 8.67 -4.13 -9.09
CA LEU A 108 9.48 -5.07 -9.89
C LEU A 108 9.46 -4.71 -11.38
N GLU A 109 8.28 -4.42 -11.92
CA GLU A 109 8.11 -4.04 -13.33
C GLU A 109 8.91 -2.77 -13.67
N MET A 110 8.85 -1.75 -12.80
CA MET A 110 9.65 -0.54 -12.95
C MET A 110 11.16 -0.80 -12.94
N GLN A 111 11.61 -1.78 -12.18
CA GLN A 111 13.01 -2.19 -12.12
C GLN A 111 13.40 -3.11 -13.28
N GLY A 112 12.47 -3.44 -14.19
CA GLY A 112 12.71 -4.31 -15.34
C GLY A 112 12.72 -5.81 -15.01
N PHE A 113 12.27 -6.20 -13.81
CA PHE A 113 12.16 -7.60 -13.41
C PHE A 113 10.80 -8.18 -13.82
N ALA A 114 10.79 -9.47 -14.13
CA ALA A 114 9.54 -10.22 -14.27
C ALA A 114 8.89 -10.39 -12.88
N VAL A 115 7.57 -10.21 -12.82
CA VAL A 115 6.80 -10.49 -11.61
C VAL A 115 6.64 -12.01 -11.46
N PRO A 116 7.04 -12.61 -10.32
CA PRO A 116 6.81 -14.03 -10.04
C PRO A 116 5.32 -14.39 -10.08
N ASP A 117 4.98 -15.58 -10.55
CA ASP A 117 3.58 -15.98 -10.71
C ASP A 117 2.88 -16.06 -9.34
N GLU A 118 3.55 -16.50 -8.30
CA GLU A 118 3.03 -16.57 -6.93
C GLU A 118 2.59 -15.19 -6.43
N LEU A 119 3.33 -14.13 -6.79
CA LEU A 119 2.96 -12.77 -6.42
C LEU A 119 1.76 -12.26 -7.23
N LYS A 120 1.64 -12.65 -8.51
CA LYS A 120 0.44 -12.37 -9.32
C LYS A 120 -0.80 -13.05 -8.72
N TRP A 121 -0.67 -14.31 -8.30
CA TRP A 121 -1.74 -15.04 -7.60
C TRP A 121 -2.08 -14.38 -6.26
N ALA A 122 -1.07 -13.93 -5.51
CA ALA A 122 -1.29 -13.26 -4.23
C ALA A 122 -2.08 -11.95 -4.38
N VAL A 123 -1.83 -11.15 -5.42
CA VAL A 123 -2.61 -9.95 -5.73
C VAL A 123 -4.11 -10.26 -5.90
N GLN A 124 -4.45 -11.42 -6.46
CA GLN A 124 -5.85 -11.85 -6.66
C GLN A 124 -6.49 -12.43 -5.38
N ALA A 125 -5.67 -13.05 -4.53
CA ALA A 125 -6.12 -13.69 -3.30
C ALA A 125 -6.31 -12.70 -2.13
N TYR A 126 -5.47 -11.67 -2.04
CA TYR A 126 -5.50 -10.64 -1.00
C TYR A 126 -6.25 -9.40 -1.50
N ARG A 127 -7.58 -9.45 -1.43
CA ARG A 127 -8.47 -8.50 -2.09
C ARG A 127 -8.73 -7.24 -1.27
N TYR A 128 -8.22 -6.12 -1.76
CA TYR A 128 -8.58 -4.79 -1.29
C TYR A 128 -9.90 -4.32 -1.90
N ALA A 129 -10.46 -3.25 -1.33
CA ALA A 129 -11.59 -2.53 -1.89
C ALA A 129 -11.29 -2.12 -3.35
N ARG A 130 -12.34 -2.08 -4.18
CA ARG A 130 -12.21 -1.68 -5.59
C ARG A 130 -11.61 -0.28 -5.73
N ARG A 131 -11.96 0.62 -4.82
CA ARG A 131 -11.45 1.99 -4.77
C ARG A 131 -10.06 2.02 -4.13
N VAL A 132 -9.13 2.68 -4.80
CA VAL A 132 -7.77 2.89 -4.33
C VAL A 132 -7.48 4.38 -4.35
N PHE A 133 -7.02 4.90 -3.22
CA PHE A 133 -6.67 6.31 -3.08
C PHE A 133 -5.24 6.52 -3.57
N VAL A 134 -5.07 7.34 -4.59
CA VAL A 134 -3.76 7.64 -5.18
C VAL A 134 -3.35 9.06 -4.83
N LEU A 135 -2.14 9.22 -4.33
CA LEU A 135 -1.59 10.50 -3.92
C LEU A 135 -0.56 10.96 -4.98
N PRO A 136 -0.88 12.00 -5.77
CA PRO A 136 0.01 12.46 -6.83
C PRO A 136 1.30 13.10 -6.27
N PRO A 137 2.38 13.15 -7.07
CA PRO A 137 3.60 13.85 -6.71
C PRO A 137 3.32 15.33 -6.44
N TRP A 138 3.74 15.80 -5.26
CA TRP A 138 3.46 17.17 -4.82
C TRP A 138 4.73 17.98 -4.64
N ARG A 139 5.15 18.69 -5.70
CA ARG A 139 6.40 19.46 -5.72
C ARG A 139 6.55 20.45 -4.57
N ALA A 140 5.47 21.10 -4.13
CA ALA A 140 5.53 22.13 -3.07
C ALA A 140 5.87 21.59 -1.68
N ILE A 141 5.60 20.31 -1.42
CA ILE A 141 5.95 19.64 -0.15
C ILE A 141 7.02 18.57 -0.33
N TYR A 142 7.54 18.43 -1.55
CA TYR A 142 8.59 17.48 -1.86
C TYR A 142 9.88 17.94 -1.20
N CYS A 143 10.17 17.35 -0.05
CA CYS A 143 11.47 17.43 0.60
C CYS A 143 12.14 16.08 0.43
N ASP A 144 13.42 16.10 0.07
CA ASP A 144 14.26 14.91 0.12
C ASP A 144 14.26 14.42 1.57
N ASP A 145 13.56 13.31 1.84
CA ASP A 145 13.36 12.80 3.19
C ASP A 145 14.57 12.02 3.72
N GLY A 146 15.70 12.05 2.99
CA GLY A 146 16.98 11.50 3.40
C GLY A 146 17.04 9.97 3.48
N GLU A 147 15.89 9.28 3.41
CA GLU A 147 15.83 7.81 3.41
C GLU A 147 16.06 7.21 2.02
N ARG A 148 15.77 7.93 0.90
CA ARG A 148 15.83 7.34 -0.45
C ARG A 148 16.41 8.19 -1.61
N GLY A 149 16.76 9.46 -1.42
CA GLY A 149 17.51 10.26 -2.41
C GLY A 149 16.95 10.27 -3.83
N LYS A 150 15.63 10.13 -3.99
CA LYS A 150 14.96 10.05 -5.30
C LYS A 150 14.70 11.44 -5.85
N SER A 151 14.89 11.64 -7.15
CA SER A 151 14.51 12.88 -7.80
C SER A 151 12.98 13.02 -7.86
N PHE A 152 12.48 14.25 -8.00
CA PHE A 152 11.04 14.45 -8.22
C PHE A 152 10.55 13.73 -9.50
N GLU A 153 11.41 13.61 -10.51
CA GLU A 153 11.10 12.86 -11.73
C GLU A 153 10.95 11.36 -11.46
N ASP A 154 11.78 10.80 -10.58
CA ASP A 154 11.64 9.42 -10.13
C ASP A 154 10.31 9.21 -9.40
N ALA A 155 9.89 10.20 -8.59
CA ALA A 155 8.59 10.18 -7.91
C ALA A 155 7.43 10.20 -8.91
N CYS A 156 7.51 10.99 -9.99
CA CYS A 156 6.53 10.96 -11.08
C CYS A 156 6.50 9.60 -11.79
N ARG A 157 7.66 9.04 -12.16
CA ARG A 157 7.72 7.72 -12.80
C ARG A 157 7.15 6.61 -11.91
N GLU A 158 7.43 6.68 -10.61
CA GLU A 158 6.85 5.77 -9.62
C GLU A 158 5.33 5.91 -9.56
N TYR A 159 4.81 7.14 -9.54
CA TYR A 159 3.37 7.38 -9.59
C TYR A 159 2.74 6.76 -10.84
N ASP A 160 3.26 7.06 -12.03
CA ASP A 160 2.69 6.57 -13.29
C ASP A 160 2.64 5.04 -13.34
N ALA A 161 3.72 4.37 -12.90
CA ALA A 161 3.75 2.91 -12.85
C ALA A 161 2.73 2.32 -11.87
N LEU A 162 2.55 2.93 -10.70
CA LEU A 162 1.53 2.51 -9.73
C LEU A 162 0.12 2.64 -10.32
N ILE A 163 -0.16 3.78 -10.95
CA ILE A 163 -1.45 4.05 -11.58
C ILE A 163 -1.77 2.99 -12.64
N GLU A 164 -0.82 2.68 -13.52
CA GLU A 164 -1.01 1.65 -14.55
C GLU A 164 -1.18 0.25 -13.95
N GLY A 165 -0.39 -0.10 -12.91
CA GLY A 165 -0.51 -1.38 -12.21
C GLY A 165 -1.90 -1.60 -11.61
N TYR A 166 -2.44 -0.59 -10.93
CA TYR A 166 -3.79 -0.66 -10.36
C TYR A 166 -4.90 -0.65 -11.43
N ARG A 167 -4.78 0.16 -12.49
CA ARG A 167 -5.75 0.19 -13.60
C ARG A 167 -5.86 -1.15 -14.30
N ARG A 168 -4.72 -1.81 -14.57
CA ARG A 168 -4.65 -3.13 -15.21
C ARG A 168 -5.40 -4.21 -14.42
N LEU A 169 -5.53 -4.03 -13.11
CA LEU A 169 -6.25 -4.93 -12.20
C LEU A 169 -7.71 -4.50 -11.94
N GLY A 170 -8.21 -3.50 -12.67
CA GLY A 170 -9.62 -3.08 -12.61
C GLY A 170 -10.00 -2.20 -11.41
N HIS A 171 -9.01 -1.69 -10.67
CA HIS A 171 -9.28 -0.78 -9.55
C HIS A 171 -9.81 0.58 -10.04
N GLU A 172 -10.70 1.16 -9.24
CA GLU A 172 -11.16 2.54 -9.39
C GLU A 172 -10.18 3.46 -8.65
N LEU A 173 -9.44 4.27 -9.39
CA LEU A 173 -8.45 5.17 -8.79
C LEU A 173 -9.09 6.50 -8.40
N ILE A 174 -9.01 6.82 -7.12
CA ILE A 174 -9.50 8.08 -6.55
C ILE A 174 -8.29 8.94 -6.21
N GLU A 175 -8.05 9.95 -7.03
CA GLU A 175 -6.97 10.90 -6.79
C GLU A 175 -7.30 11.80 -5.59
N VAL A 176 -6.40 11.80 -4.59
CA VAL A 176 -6.52 12.68 -3.42
C VAL A 176 -5.83 13.99 -3.72
N ALA A 177 -6.63 15.00 -4.08
CA ALA A 177 -6.13 16.33 -4.42
C ALA A 177 -5.26 16.96 -3.31
N HIS A 178 -4.37 17.86 -3.73
CA HIS A 178 -3.57 18.66 -2.82
C HIS A 178 -4.45 19.55 -1.94
N GLY A 179 -4.03 19.73 -0.68
CA GLY A 179 -4.78 20.51 0.28
C GLY A 179 -4.30 20.27 1.71
N THR A 180 -5.03 20.80 2.67
CA THR A 180 -4.71 20.56 4.08
C THR A 180 -4.88 19.08 4.44
N VAL A 181 -4.15 18.62 5.45
CA VAL A 181 -4.25 17.23 5.93
C VAL A 181 -5.69 16.90 6.34
N ALA A 182 -6.38 17.83 6.99
CA ALA A 182 -7.76 17.65 7.42
C ALA A 182 -8.73 17.46 6.23
N MET A 183 -8.66 18.33 5.23
CA MET A 183 -9.51 18.23 4.02
C MET A 183 -9.28 16.92 3.26
N ARG A 184 -8.02 16.50 3.15
CA ARG A 184 -7.65 15.23 2.50
C ARG A 184 -8.21 14.03 3.27
N ALA A 185 -8.15 14.07 4.60
CA ALA A 185 -8.73 13.03 5.44
C ALA A 185 -10.26 12.98 5.31
N ASP A 186 -10.94 14.14 5.32
CA ASP A 186 -12.39 14.23 5.09
C ASP A 186 -12.78 13.62 3.74
N PHE A 187 -12.03 13.96 2.69
CA PHE A 187 -12.25 13.43 1.34
C PHE A 187 -12.08 11.92 1.26
N VAL A 188 -11.01 11.37 1.85
CA VAL A 188 -10.79 9.91 1.87
C VAL A 188 -11.94 9.22 2.60
N LEU A 189 -12.33 9.71 3.78
CA LEU A 189 -13.41 9.11 4.57
C LEU A 189 -14.76 9.16 3.84
N ALA A 190 -15.09 10.29 3.19
CA ALA A 190 -16.31 10.43 2.40
C ALA A 190 -16.40 9.43 1.23
N ASN A 191 -15.27 8.92 0.75
CA ASN A 191 -15.18 7.96 -0.35
C ASN A 191 -14.85 6.52 0.10
N SER A 192 -14.79 6.26 1.42
CA SER A 192 -14.43 4.97 2.01
C SER A 192 -15.63 4.10 2.40
N SER A 193 -16.76 4.27 1.71
CA SER A 193 -17.93 3.38 1.86
C SER A 193 -17.74 2.10 1.03
N PRO A 194 -18.27 0.95 1.49
CA PRO A 194 -18.24 -0.28 0.71
C PRO A 194 -18.91 -0.05 -0.65
N SER A 195 -18.23 -0.40 -1.73
CA SER A 195 -18.86 -0.43 -3.05
C SER A 195 -19.65 -1.74 -3.22
N PRO A 196 -20.89 -1.71 -3.71
CA PRO A 196 -21.59 -2.93 -4.05
C PRO A 196 -20.96 -3.57 -5.31
N GLY A 197 -20.41 -4.77 -5.15
CA GLY A 197 -20.01 -5.64 -6.26
C GLY A 197 -18.55 -6.10 -6.24
N PRO A 198 -18.25 -7.33 -6.70
CA PRO A 198 -16.89 -7.84 -6.78
C PRO A 198 -16.05 -7.05 -7.80
N LEU A 199 -14.72 -7.02 -7.59
CA LEU A 199 -13.75 -6.79 -8.66
C LEU A 199 -13.96 -7.90 -9.70
N ALA A 200 -14.27 -7.52 -10.94
CA ALA A 200 -14.57 -8.44 -12.05
C ALA A 200 -13.32 -9.21 -12.49
#